data_AF-A0A397RVN1-F1
#
_entry.id   AF-A0A397RVN1-F1
#
_cell.length_a   1.000
_cell.length_b   1.000
_cell.length_c   1.000
_cell.angle_alpha   90.00
_cell.angle_beta   90.00
_cell.angle_gamma   90.00
#
_symmetry.space_group_name_H-M   'P 1'
#
loop_
_entity.id
_entity.type
_entity.pdbx_description
1 polymer ?
#
loop_
_entity_poly.entity_id
_entity_poly.type
_entity_poly.pdbx_seq_one_letter_code
_entity_poly.pdbx_strand_id
1 'polypeptide(L)'
;MKKIFIGGIVILAALAITFCTIGSQLGNNNLVAIGIILGCVAVVILVLLLFYASKNMKSTSRSFEEFYRLGDYEGGIEYYQKKMEESQGASKCQCAYYLMTFYFLTNDLEKARDLFGDADFGQLYDYVLYYDILLDLYDGIVGEAREKYKIFIDSDHKELKERKDNLTQIFDFIDDKIDTISIKSDYPIMKEIIEKYADEEPLYSDNNIENTSLE
;
A
#
# COMPACT_ATOMS: atom_id res chain seq x y z
N MET A 1 -6.42 -0.96 23.03
CA MET A 1 -7.87 -0.67 23.06
C MET A 1 -8.72 -1.58 22.15
N LYS A 2 -8.37 -1.85 20.87
CA LYS A 2 -9.16 -2.74 19.99
C LYS A 2 -9.34 -4.19 20.48
N LYS A 3 -8.32 -4.82 21.09
CA LYS A 3 -8.46 -6.19 21.65
C LYS A 3 -9.52 -6.27 22.76
N ILE A 4 -9.64 -5.22 23.57
CA ILE A 4 -10.64 -5.12 24.63
C ILE A 4 -12.04 -4.88 24.03
N PHE A 5 -12.15 -4.03 23.01
CA PHE A 5 -13.43 -3.74 22.34
C PHE A 5 -13.97 -4.91 21.50
N ILE A 6 -13.12 -5.55 20.70
CA ILE A 6 -13.52 -6.74 19.92
C ILE A 6 -13.86 -7.88 20.87
N GLY A 7 -13.06 -8.08 21.93
CA GLY A 7 -13.39 -9.02 23.01
C GLY A 7 -14.75 -8.72 23.64
N GLY A 8 -15.05 -7.45 23.92
CA GLY A 8 -16.35 -7.03 24.45
C GLY A 8 -17.54 -7.33 23.53
N ILE A 9 -17.40 -7.12 22.22
CA ILE A 9 -18.46 -7.44 21.24
C ILE A 9 -18.66 -8.95 21.13
N VAL A 10 -17.59 -9.74 21.12
CA VAL A 10 -17.66 -11.21 21.10
C VAL A 10 -18.32 -11.75 22.37
N ILE A 11 -18.00 -11.19 23.54
CA ILE A 11 -18.65 -11.53 24.81
C ILE A 11 -20.14 -11.17 24.78
N LEU A 12 -20.51 -9.99 24.29
CA LEU A 12 -21.91 -9.57 24.14
C LEU A 12 -22.69 -10.49 23.20
N ALA A 13 -22.10 -10.88 22.07
CA ALA A 13 -22.71 -11.80 21.13
C ALA A 13 -22.87 -13.21 21.73
N ALA A 14 -21.86 -13.72 22.45
CA ALA A 14 -21.94 -15.00 23.15
C ALA A 14 -23.01 -15.01 24.25
N LEU A 15 -23.12 -13.91 25.01
CA LEU A 15 -24.18 -13.73 26.01
C LEU A 15 -25.56 -13.70 25.35
N ALA A 16 -25.74 -12.93 24.27
CA ALA A 16 -27.00 -12.87 23.52
C ALA A 16 -27.47 -14.27 23.07
N ILE A 17 -26.57 -15.07 22.50
CA ILE A 17 -26.84 -16.46 22.07
C ILE A 17 -27.23 -17.33 23.28
N THR A 18 -26.50 -17.20 24.40
CA THR A 18 -26.75 -17.97 25.62
C THR A 18 -28.13 -17.65 26.21
N PHE A 19 -28.49 -16.37 26.33
CA PHE A 19 -29.80 -15.94 26.84
C PHE A 19 -30.96 -16.38 25.94
N CYS A 20 -30.80 -16.30 24.62
CA CYS A 20 -31.80 -16.82 23.66
C CYS A 20 -31.98 -18.33 23.79
N THR A 21 -30.88 -19.07 23.94
CA THR A 21 -30.89 -20.54 24.02
C THR A 21 -31.55 -21.02 25.32
N ILE A 22 -31.13 -20.47 26.47
CA ILE A 22 -31.69 -20.81 27.78
C ILE A 22 -33.16 -20.37 27.87
N GLY A 23 -33.47 -19.17 27.40
CA GLY A 23 -34.85 -18.65 27.39
C GLY A 23 -35.80 -19.53 26.57
N SER A 24 -35.35 -20.01 25.41
CA SER A 24 -36.14 -20.91 24.56
C SER A 24 -36.37 -22.28 25.21
N GLN A 25 -35.34 -22.84 25.87
CA GLN A 25 -35.45 -24.12 26.57
C GLN A 25 -36.39 -24.06 27.78
N LEU A 26 -36.43 -22.92 28.49
CA LEU A 26 -37.27 -22.72 29.66
C LEU A 26 -38.68 -22.19 29.32
N GLY A 27 -38.98 -21.91 28.05
CA GLY A 27 -40.23 -21.24 27.64
C GLY A 27 -40.38 -19.82 28.21
N ASN A 28 -39.27 -19.17 28.56
CA ASN A 28 -39.27 -17.85 29.19
C ASN A 28 -39.01 -16.76 28.16
N ASN A 29 -40.09 -16.16 27.67
CA ASN A 29 -40.06 -15.11 26.66
C ASN A 29 -39.25 -13.87 27.08
N ASN A 30 -39.13 -13.58 28.38
CA ASN A 30 -38.35 -12.44 28.86
C ASN A 30 -36.85 -12.68 28.67
N LEU A 31 -36.36 -13.90 28.89
CA LEU A 31 -34.95 -14.26 28.66
C LEU A 31 -34.60 -14.22 27.16
N VAL A 32 -35.51 -14.67 26.31
CA VAL A 32 -35.34 -14.55 24.84
C VAL A 32 -35.30 -13.09 24.42
N ALA A 33 -36.20 -12.25 24.95
CA ALA A 33 -36.21 -10.81 24.66
C ALA A 33 -34.90 -10.12 25.08
N ILE A 34 -34.35 -10.45 26.25
CA ILE A 34 -33.04 -9.93 26.71
C ILE A 34 -31.92 -10.33 25.75
N GLY A 35 -31.90 -11.59 25.29
CA GLY A 35 -30.92 -12.06 24.31
C GLY A 35 -30.98 -11.31 22.98
N ILE A 36 -32.19 -11.06 22.47
CA ILE A 36 -32.41 -10.25 21.26
C ILE A 36 -31.91 -8.81 21.44
N ILE A 37 -32.23 -8.17 22.58
CA ILE A 37 -31.77 -6.81 22.88
C ILE A 37 -30.24 -6.73 22.90
N LEU A 38 -29.57 -7.67 23.57
CA LEU A 38 -28.11 -7.73 23.62
C LEU A 38 -27.49 -7.92 22.23
N GLY A 39 -28.11 -8.77 21.39
CA GLY A 39 -27.70 -8.94 20.00
C GLY A 39 -27.82 -7.64 19.19
N CYS A 40 -28.96 -6.94 19.30
CA CYS A 40 -29.17 -5.65 18.65
C CYS A 40 -28.13 -4.60 19.09
N VAL A 41 -27.83 -4.52 20.39
CA VAL A 41 -26.81 -3.60 20.92
C VAL A 41 -25.42 -3.92 20.34
N ALA A 42 -25.04 -5.20 20.25
CA ALA A 42 -23.76 -5.61 19.68
C ALA A 42 -23.63 -5.19 18.20
N VAL A 43 -24.71 -5.35 17.41
CA VAL A 43 -24.76 -4.91 16.01
C VAL A 43 -24.64 -3.39 15.89
N VAL A 44 -25.36 -2.62 16.72
CA VAL A 44 -25.26 -1.14 16.71
C VAL A 44 -23.84 -0.69 17.02
N ILE A 45 -23.19 -1.28 18.04
CA ILE A 45 -21.80 -0.97 18.39
C ILE A 45 -20.86 -1.30 17.21
N LEU A 46 -21.04 -2.45 16.56
CA LEU A 46 -20.24 -2.83 15.40
C LEU A 46 -20.40 -1.83 14.25
N VAL A 47 -21.64 -1.43 13.93
CA VAL A 47 -21.93 -0.43 12.88
C VAL A 47 -21.28 0.92 13.22
N LEU A 48 -21.36 1.38 14.46
CA LEU A 48 -20.71 2.62 14.89
C LEU A 48 -19.18 2.56 14.75
N LEU A 49 -18.56 1.41 15.06
CA LEU A 49 -17.12 1.22 14.88
C LEU A 49 -16.72 1.21 13.41
N LEU A 50 -17.49 0.55 12.54
CA LEU A 50 -17.26 0.57 11.09
C LEU A 50 -17.43 1.99 10.54
N PHE A 51 -18.44 2.73 11.00
CA PHE A 51 -18.64 4.12 10.61
C PHE A 51 -17.50 5.03 11.08
N TYR A 52 -17.04 4.87 12.31
CA TYR A 52 -15.90 5.62 12.85
C TYR A 52 -14.61 5.33 12.06
N ALA A 53 -14.34 4.06 11.77
CA ALA A 53 -13.21 3.66 10.94
C ALA A 53 -13.28 4.28 9.53
N SER A 54 -14.46 4.22 8.89
CA SER A 54 -14.70 4.81 7.57
C SER A 54 -14.50 6.33 7.56
N LYS A 55 -15.00 7.03 8.59
CA LYS A 55 -14.85 8.48 8.73
C LYS A 55 -13.38 8.87 8.89
N ASN A 56 -12.62 8.13 9.71
CA ASN A 56 -11.19 8.39 9.88
C ASN A 56 -10.42 8.18 8.58
N MET A 57 -10.69 7.12 7.82
CA MET A 57 -10.02 6.84 6.54
C MET A 57 -10.29 7.95 5.52
N LYS A 58 -11.54 8.41 5.39
CA LYS A 58 -11.91 9.53 4.50
C LYS A 58 -11.21 10.83 4.87
N SER A 59 -11.07 11.12 6.17
CA SER A 59 -10.34 12.31 6.62
C SER A 59 -8.86 12.22 6.26
N THR A 60 -8.26 11.04 6.44
CA THR A 60 -6.84 10.81 6.15
C THR A 60 -6.53 10.92 4.67
N SER A 61 -7.39 10.44 3.76
CA SER A 61 -7.20 10.66 2.32
C SER A 61 -7.34 12.13 1.90
N ARG A 62 -8.27 12.88 2.51
CA ARG A 62 -8.44 14.31 2.20
C ARG A 62 -7.22 15.14 2.55
N SER A 63 -6.60 14.87 3.70
CA SER A 63 -5.35 15.56 4.09
C SER A 63 -4.23 15.28 3.09
N PHE A 64 -4.12 14.04 2.58
CA PHE A 64 -3.14 13.69 1.55
C PHE A 64 -3.36 14.52 0.29
N GLU A 65 -4.59 14.55 -0.22
CA GLU A 65 -4.96 15.34 -1.41
C GLU A 65 -4.69 16.84 -1.21
N GLU A 66 -4.92 17.36 -0.01
CA GLU A 66 -4.67 18.77 0.33
C GLU A 66 -3.18 19.11 0.30
N PHE A 67 -2.35 18.35 1.03
CA PHE A 67 -0.89 18.54 1.02
C PHE A 67 -0.30 18.35 -0.37
N TYR A 68 -0.73 17.31 -1.09
CA TYR A 68 -0.29 17.04 -2.46
C TYR A 68 -0.62 18.21 -3.40
N ARG A 69 -1.87 18.67 -3.39
CA ARG A 69 -2.33 19.76 -4.27
C ARG A 69 -1.64 21.10 -3.97
N LEU A 70 -1.32 21.37 -2.70
CA LEU A 70 -0.63 22.58 -2.28
C LEU A 70 0.89 22.51 -2.50
N GLY A 71 1.44 21.34 -2.81
CA GLY A 71 2.89 21.12 -2.88
C GLY A 71 3.58 21.18 -1.51
N ASP A 72 2.82 21.13 -0.41
CA ASP A 72 3.35 21.16 0.95
C ASP A 72 3.71 19.74 1.41
N TYR A 73 4.75 19.18 0.80
CA TYR A 73 5.17 17.81 1.04
C TYR A 73 5.83 17.65 2.42
N GLU A 74 6.60 18.64 2.87
CA GLU A 74 7.21 18.65 4.21
C GLU A 74 6.13 18.69 5.31
N GLY A 75 5.11 19.54 5.16
CA GLY A 75 3.96 19.55 6.07
C GLY A 75 3.20 18.22 6.05
N GLY A 76 3.07 17.60 4.87
CA GLY A 76 2.55 16.25 4.71
C GLY A 76 3.36 15.20 5.48
N ILE A 77 4.68 15.22 5.36
CA ILE A 77 5.59 14.31 6.07
C ILE A 77 5.42 14.44 7.58
N GLU A 78 5.50 15.66 8.13
CA GLU A 78 5.33 15.91 9.56
C GLU A 78 3.96 15.40 10.06
N TYR A 79 2.90 15.71 9.29
CA TYR A 79 1.55 15.26 9.60
C TYR A 79 1.44 13.75 9.66
N TYR A 80 1.93 13.02 8.63
CA TYR A 80 1.79 11.57 8.54
C TYR A 80 2.72 10.81 9.48
N GLN A 81 3.90 11.34 9.82
CA GLN A 81 4.75 10.80 10.88
C GLN A 81 4.02 10.80 12.22
N LYS A 82 3.46 11.95 12.63
CA LYS A 82 2.66 12.03 13.86
C LYS A 82 1.43 11.14 13.81
N LYS A 83 0.71 11.14 12.69
CA LYS A 83 -0.47 10.27 12.48
C LYS A 83 -0.12 8.80 12.58
N MET A 84 1.06 8.37 12.14
CA MET A 84 1.50 6.97 12.25
C MET A 84 1.66 6.53 13.69
N GLU A 85 2.19 7.38 14.57
CA GLU A 85 2.33 7.09 16.01
C GLU A 85 0.97 6.86 16.68
N GLU A 86 -0.04 7.63 16.26
CA GLU A 86 -1.41 7.54 16.76
C GLU A 86 -2.24 6.42 16.10
N SER A 87 -1.80 5.92 14.94
CA SER A 87 -2.56 4.98 14.11
C SER A 87 -2.20 3.52 14.36
N GLN A 88 -3.15 2.62 14.09
CA GLN A 88 -2.96 1.16 14.19
C GLN A 88 -3.69 0.40 13.08
N GLY A 89 -3.14 -0.76 12.69
CA GLY A 89 -3.70 -1.62 11.64
C GLY A 89 -3.83 -0.88 10.30
N ALA A 90 -4.93 -1.10 9.58
CA ALA A 90 -5.18 -0.51 8.26
C ALA A 90 -4.98 1.03 8.18
N SER A 91 -5.30 1.77 9.25
CA SER A 91 -5.05 3.22 9.29
C SER A 91 -3.56 3.54 9.30
N LYS A 92 -2.75 2.72 9.99
CA LYS A 92 -1.29 2.87 10.01
C LYS A 92 -0.69 2.50 8.66
N CYS A 93 -1.18 1.41 8.03
CA CYS A 93 -0.76 1.01 6.68
C CYS A 93 -1.03 2.11 5.66
N GLN A 94 -2.21 2.74 5.73
CA GLN A 94 -2.56 3.86 4.85
C GLN A 94 -1.71 5.11 5.12
N CYS A 95 -1.41 5.42 6.39
CA CYS A 95 -0.50 6.53 6.72
C CYS A 95 0.92 6.25 6.23
N ALA A 96 1.42 5.02 6.37
CA ALA A 96 2.71 4.60 5.84
C ALA A 96 2.74 4.77 4.31
N TYR A 97 1.71 4.32 3.59
CA TYR A 97 1.62 4.51 2.15
C TYR A 97 1.68 5.99 1.72
N TYR A 98 0.95 6.87 2.41
CA TYR A 98 1.00 8.31 2.12
C TYR A 98 2.35 8.93 2.47
N LEU A 99 2.95 8.53 3.59
CA LEU A 99 4.27 8.97 4.00
C LEU A 99 5.34 8.54 2.99
N MET A 100 5.30 7.29 2.52
CA MET A 100 6.13 6.77 1.43
C MET A 100 6.00 7.67 0.19
N THR A 101 4.77 7.99 -0.20
CA THR A 101 4.52 8.84 -1.36
C THR A 101 5.20 10.20 -1.22
N PHE A 102 5.14 10.83 -0.05
CA PHE A 102 5.82 12.11 0.17
C PHE A 102 7.34 11.99 0.16
N TYR A 103 7.92 10.93 0.74
CA TYR A 103 9.37 10.71 0.64
C TYR A 103 9.84 10.56 -0.80
N PHE A 104 9.06 9.91 -1.66
CA PHE A 104 9.34 9.87 -3.10
C PHE A 104 9.21 11.23 -3.78
N LEU A 105 8.25 12.08 -3.37
CA LEU A 105 8.09 13.44 -3.91
C LEU A 105 9.23 14.38 -3.48
N THR A 106 9.78 14.20 -2.28
CA THR A 106 10.90 14.99 -1.75
C THR A 106 12.28 14.37 -2.03
N ASN A 107 12.30 13.21 -2.69
CA ASN A 107 13.51 12.43 -2.98
C ASN A 107 14.27 11.96 -1.72
N ASP A 108 13.58 11.79 -0.59
CA ASP A 108 14.15 11.28 0.66
C ASP A 108 14.12 9.73 0.67
N LEU A 109 14.91 9.13 -0.21
CA LEU A 109 14.86 7.69 -0.51
C LEU A 109 15.36 6.81 0.64
N GLU A 110 16.19 7.35 1.54
CA GLU A 110 16.64 6.63 2.73
C GLU A 110 15.45 6.37 3.68
N LYS A 111 14.69 7.42 4.01
CA LYS A 111 13.49 7.28 4.84
C LYS A 111 12.40 6.45 4.18
N ALA A 112 12.29 6.51 2.85
CA ALA A 112 11.40 5.63 2.10
C ALA A 112 11.75 4.15 2.33
N ARG A 113 13.04 3.78 2.24
CA ARG A 113 13.52 2.42 2.49
C ARG A 113 13.28 1.97 3.93
N ASP A 114 13.56 2.83 4.91
CA ASP A 114 13.30 2.51 6.33
C ASP A 114 11.83 2.14 6.55
N LEU A 115 10.92 2.85 5.87
CA LEU A 115 9.49 2.60 5.98
C LEU A 115 9.05 1.25 5.38
N PHE A 116 9.77 0.74 4.37
CA PHE A 116 9.52 -0.61 3.82
C PHE A 116 9.82 -1.72 4.83
N GLY A 117 10.87 -1.57 5.63
CA GLY A 117 11.25 -2.55 6.65
C GLY A 117 10.27 -2.61 7.83
N ASP A 118 9.66 -1.48 8.17
CA ASP A 118 8.89 -1.31 9.40
C ASP A 118 7.37 -1.52 9.25
N ALA A 119 6.83 -1.41 8.04
CA ALA A 119 5.39 -1.39 7.79
C ALA A 119 4.88 -2.67 7.11
N ASP A 120 3.84 -3.27 7.70
CA ASP A 120 3.01 -4.25 7.01
C ASP A 120 1.97 -3.49 6.16
N PHE A 121 2.11 -3.53 4.84
CA PHE A 121 1.25 -2.82 3.91
C PHE A 121 -0.05 -3.57 3.55
N GLY A 122 -0.13 -4.88 3.84
CA GLY A 122 -1.32 -5.71 3.61
C GLY A 122 -2.00 -5.45 2.26
N GLN A 123 -3.22 -4.92 2.27
CA GLN A 123 -4.02 -4.64 1.06
C GLN A 123 -3.46 -3.53 0.16
N LEU A 124 -2.48 -2.76 0.64
CA LEU A 124 -1.81 -1.71 -0.12
C LEU A 124 -0.50 -2.20 -0.75
N TYR A 125 -0.19 -3.49 -0.65
CA TYR A 125 1.05 -4.05 -1.16
C TYR A 125 1.30 -3.70 -2.63
N ASP A 126 0.31 -3.90 -3.51
CA ASP A 126 0.45 -3.58 -4.94
C ASP A 126 0.80 -2.10 -5.18
N TYR A 127 0.21 -1.18 -4.40
CA TYR A 127 0.50 0.25 -4.53
C TYR A 127 1.93 0.60 -4.12
N VAL A 128 2.47 -0.16 -3.18
CA VAL A 128 3.79 0.05 -2.57
C VAL A 128 4.87 -0.67 -3.36
N LEU A 129 4.53 -1.78 -4.03
CA LEU A 129 5.40 -2.51 -4.93
C LEU A 129 5.93 -1.62 -6.07
N TYR A 130 5.14 -0.66 -6.55
CA TYR A 130 5.60 0.36 -7.49
C TYR A 130 6.84 1.12 -6.98
N TYR A 131 6.81 1.55 -5.71
CA TYR A 131 7.92 2.27 -5.09
C TYR A 131 9.14 1.38 -4.88
N ASP A 132 8.91 0.12 -4.51
CA ASP A 132 9.97 -0.88 -4.32
C ASP A 132 10.73 -1.15 -5.62
N ILE A 133 10.01 -1.30 -6.73
CA ILE A 133 10.59 -1.44 -8.07
C ILE A 133 11.44 -0.22 -8.44
N LEU A 134 10.96 1.00 -8.16
CA LEU A 134 11.72 2.21 -8.44
C LEU A 134 13.02 2.28 -7.63
N LEU A 135 13.01 1.87 -6.36
CA LEU A 135 14.22 1.83 -5.53
C LEU A 135 15.22 0.82 -6.06
N ASP A 136 14.79 -0.39 -6.43
CA ASP A 136 15.68 -1.39 -7.03
C ASP A 136 16.32 -0.89 -8.32
N LEU A 137 15.52 -0.25 -9.20
CA LEU A 137 16.01 0.32 -10.45
C LEU A 137 17.03 1.44 -10.20
N TYR A 138 16.74 2.31 -9.23
CA TYR A 138 17.65 3.36 -8.79
C TYR A 138 18.96 2.77 -8.27
N ASP A 139 18.90 1.69 -7.50
CA ASP A 139 20.06 1.01 -6.92
C ASP A 139 20.84 0.15 -7.96
N GLY A 140 20.32 -0.01 -9.18
CA GLY A 140 20.99 -0.80 -10.23
C GLY A 140 20.61 -2.29 -10.23
N ILE A 141 19.62 -2.68 -9.44
CA ILE A 141 19.22 -4.07 -9.20
C ILE A 141 18.09 -4.44 -10.19
N VAL A 142 18.37 -4.38 -11.49
CA VAL A 142 17.37 -4.56 -12.55
C VAL A 142 16.70 -5.95 -12.50
N GLY A 143 17.44 -6.99 -12.13
CA GLY A 143 16.91 -8.36 -12.06
C GLY A 143 15.79 -8.50 -11.03
N GLU A 144 15.97 -7.99 -9.81
CA GLU A 144 14.95 -8.04 -8.75
C GLU A 144 13.76 -7.13 -9.10
N ALA A 145 14.04 -5.94 -9.64
CA ALA A 145 13.02 -5.03 -10.13
C ALA A 145 12.10 -5.69 -11.17
N ARG A 146 12.65 -6.50 -12.09
CA ARG A 146 11.87 -7.25 -13.09
C ARG A 146 10.96 -8.30 -12.48
N GLU A 147 11.45 -9.06 -11.51
CA GLU A 147 10.62 -10.08 -10.86
C GLU A 147 9.45 -9.42 -10.10
N LYS A 148 9.70 -8.31 -9.41
CA LYS A 148 8.65 -7.50 -8.77
C LYS A 148 7.68 -6.91 -9.80
N TYR A 149 8.19 -6.42 -10.94
CA TYR A 149 7.36 -5.87 -12.01
C TYR A 149 6.39 -6.88 -12.63
N LYS A 150 6.81 -8.13 -12.83
CA LYS A 150 5.91 -9.21 -13.30
C LYS A 150 4.70 -9.39 -12.37
N ILE A 151 4.92 -9.31 -11.06
CA ILE A 151 3.84 -9.38 -10.07
C ILE A 151 2.96 -8.11 -10.16
N PHE A 152 3.58 -6.95 -10.27
CA PHE A 152 2.88 -5.66 -10.31
C PHE A 152 1.98 -5.50 -11.54
N ILE A 153 2.43 -5.91 -12.73
CA ILE A 153 1.68 -5.73 -13.98
C ILE A 153 0.39 -6.58 -14.00
N ASP A 154 0.39 -7.72 -13.31
CA ASP A 154 -0.75 -8.63 -13.20
C ASP A 154 -1.83 -8.16 -12.21
N SER A 155 -1.59 -7.09 -11.44
CA SER A 155 -2.56 -6.55 -10.49
C SER A 155 -3.87 -6.10 -11.15
N ASP A 156 -5.04 -6.43 -10.59
CA ASP A 156 -6.35 -6.02 -11.15
C ASP A 156 -6.75 -4.56 -10.81
N HIS A 157 -5.92 -3.83 -10.06
CA HIS A 157 -6.20 -2.47 -9.64
C HIS A 157 -6.13 -1.46 -10.80
N LYS A 158 -7.29 -0.98 -11.24
CA LYS A 158 -7.42 -0.01 -12.35
C LYS A 158 -6.74 1.32 -12.05
N GLU A 159 -6.65 1.69 -10.78
CA GLU A 159 -6.02 2.90 -10.29
C GLU A 159 -4.49 2.90 -10.50
N LEU A 160 -3.89 1.72 -10.69
CA LEU A 160 -2.45 1.59 -10.94
C LEU A 160 -2.07 1.70 -12.42
N LYS A 161 -3.03 1.95 -13.33
CA LYS A 161 -2.78 1.96 -14.77
C LYS A 161 -1.62 2.87 -15.18
N GLU A 162 -1.61 4.13 -14.74
CA GLU A 162 -0.55 5.07 -15.09
C GLU A 162 0.83 4.64 -14.56
N ARG A 163 0.87 4.05 -13.36
CA ARG A 163 2.09 3.50 -12.77
C ARG A 163 2.62 2.30 -13.56
N LYS A 164 1.72 1.45 -14.05
CA LYS A 164 2.06 0.35 -14.96
C LYS A 164 2.63 0.89 -16.27
N ASP A 165 1.92 1.81 -16.92
CA ASP A 165 2.37 2.42 -18.18
C ASP A 165 3.75 3.10 -18.02
N ASN A 166 4.02 3.71 -16.86
CA ASN A 166 5.33 4.28 -16.53
C ASN A 166 6.43 3.22 -16.35
N LEU A 167 6.18 2.15 -15.60
CA LEU A 167 7.17 1.07 -15.43
C LEU A 167 7.43 0.32 -16.73
N THR A 168 6.40 0.05 -17.54
CA THR A 168 6.56 -0.54 -18.88
C THR A 168 7.53 0.30 -19.70
N GLN A 169 7.31 1.61 -19.78
CA GLN A 169 8.20 2.50 -20.53
C GLN A 169 9.63 2.52 -19.99
N ILE A 170 9.83 2.45 -18.66
CA ILE A 170 11.17 2.36 -18.08
C ILE A 170 11.85 1.05 -18.48
N PHE A 171 11.17 -0.10 -18.37
CA PHE A 171 11.76 -1.37 -18.75
C PHE A 171 12.03 -1.47 -20.26
N ASP A 172 11.12 -0.98 -21.10
CA ASP A 172 11.33 -0.88 -22.55
C ASP A 172 12.54 0.03 -22.87
N PHE A 173 12.71 1.13 -22.14
CA PHE A 173 13.88 2.00 -22.26
C PHE A 173 15.18 1.30 -21.87
N ILE A 174 15.18 0.54 -20.77
CA ILE A 174 16.35 -0.22 -20.32
C ILE A 174 16.71 -1.34 -21.30
N ASP A 175 15.71 -2.05 -21.84
CA ASP A 175 15.90 -3.19 -22.75
C ASP A 175 16.26 -2.77 -24.17
N ASP A 176 15.43 -1.92 -24.77
CA ASP A 176 15.46 -1.63 -26.21
C ASP A 176 16.14 -0.29 -26.51
N LYS A 177 16.57 0.46 -25.48
CA LYS A 177 17.20 1.78 -25.58
C LYS A 177 16.46 2.73 -26.52
N ILE A 178 15.13 2.78 -26.38
CA ILE A 178 14.30 3.72 -27.12
C ILE A 178 14.77 5.16 -26.85
N ASP A 179 15.07 5.90 -27.93
CA ASP A 179 15.69 7.24 -27.88
C ASP A 179 14.86 8.31 -27.15
N THR A 180 13.59 8.02 -26.86
CA THR A 180 12.68 8.96 -26.20
C THR A 180 11.71 8.24 -25.27
N ILE A 181 11.76 8.62 -24.00
CA ILE A 181 10.79 8.20 -22.99
C ILE A 181 9.90 9.39 -22.61
N SER A 182 8.59 9.16 -22.49
CA SER A 182 7.63 10.18 -22.08
C SER A 182 7.00 9.78 -20.75
N ILE A 183 7.81 9.82 -19.69
CA ILE A 183 7.33 9.55 -18.34
C ILE A 183 6.48 10.73 -17.85
N LYS A 184 5.26 10.42 -17.42
CA LYS A 184 4.41 11.33 -16.66
C LYS A 184 4.52 10.97 -15.19
N SER A 185 5.41 11.65 -14.49
CA SER A 185 5.55 11.49 -13.05
C SER A 185 6.11 12.73 -12.40
N ASP A 186 5.62 13.01 -11.19
CA ASP A 186 6.12 14.07 -10.32
C ASP A 186 7.29 13.58 -9.44
N TYR A 187 7.69 12.30 -9.53
CA TYR A 187 8.75 11.74 -8.67
C TYR A 187 10.16 11.99 -9.25
N PRO A 188 11.05 12.72 -8.54
CA PRO A 188 12.41 12.99 -9.00
C PRO A 188 13.22 11.74 -9.33
N ILE A 189 13.08 10.66 -8.53
CA ILE A 189 13.78 9.38 -8.72
C ILE A 189 13.61 8.80 -10.13
N MET A 190 12.47 9.02 -10.79
CA MET A 190 12.23 8.47 -12.13
C MET A 190 13.13 9.12 -13.18
N LYS A 191 13.39 10.42 -13.03
CA LYS A 191 14.34 11.13 -13.88
C LYS A 191 15.75 10.61 -13.66
N GLU A 192 16.15 10.40 -12.41
CA GLU A 192 17.47 9.88 -12.04
C GLU A 192 17.69 8.45 -12.57
N ILE A 193 16.67 7.59 -12.53
CA ILE A 193 16.69 6.26 -13.13
C ILE A 193 16.93 6.36 -14.65
N ILE A 194 16.16 7.20 -15.35
CA ILE A 194 16.35 7.36 -16.81
C ILE A 194 17.76 7.84 -17.13
N GLU A 195 18.24 8.88 -16.44
CA GLU A 195 19.59 9.44 -16.65
C GLU A 195 20.67 8.37 -16.42
N LYS A 196 20.54 7.57 -15.36
CA LYS A 196 21.46 6.46 -15.07
C LYS A 196 21.59 5.48 -16.22
N TYR A 197 20.46 5.02 -16.78
CA TYR A 197 20.49 4.01 -17.86
C TYR A 197 20.64 4.59 -19.27
N ALA A 198 20.52 5.92 -19.43
CA ALA A 198 20.84 6.59 -20.69
C ALA A 198 22.35 6.59 -20.97
N ASP A 199 23.17 6.72 -19.93
CA ASP A 199 24.63 6.85 -20.03
C ASP A 199 25.37 5.49 -20.07
N GLU A 200 24.70 4.38 -19.78
CA GLU A 200 25.30 3.05 -19.82
C GLU A 200 25.36 2.55 -21.28
N GLU A 201 26.55 2.36 -21.87
CA GLU A 201 26.72 1.66 -23.16
C GLU A 201 26.12 0.24 -23.10
N PRO A 202 25.55 -0.30 -24.20
CA PRO A 202 24.84 -1.57 -24.14
C PRO A 202 25.79 -2.69 -23.68
N LEU A 203 25.46 -3.34 -22.57
CA LEU A 203 26.08 -4.58 -22.08
C LEU A 203 25.68 -5.77 -22.97
N TYR A 204 25.94 -5.69 -24.27
CA TYR A 204 26.03 -6.83 -25.16
C TYR A 204 27.08 -6.52 -26.23
N SER A 205 28.34 -6.80 -25.90
CA SER A 205 29.33 -7.15 -26.93
C SER A 205 29.39 -8.67 -27.03
N ASP A 206 29.11 -9.16 -28.23
CA ASP A 206 29.31 -10.53 -28.68
C ASP A 206 30.57 -11.16 -28.10
N ASN A 207 30.42 -12.29 -27.44
CA ASN A 207 31.48 -13.29 -27.29
C ASN A 207 30.85 -14.68 -27.27
N ASN A 208 30.58 -15.22 -28.46
CA ASN A 208 31.07 -16.53 -28.90
C ASN A 208 30.24 -17.03 -30.10
N ILE A 209 30.59 -16.55 -31.29
CA ILE A 209 30.58 -17.41 -32.49
C ILE A 209 32.03 -17.48 -32.95
N GLU A 210 32.82 -18.31 -32.26
CA GLU A 210 34.08 -18.77 -32.82
C GLU A 210 33.77 -19.66 -34.02
N ASN A 211 34.18 -19.16 -35.18
CA ASN A 211 34.41 -19.90 -36.42
C ASN A 211 34.98 -21.29 -36.14
N THR A 212 34.21 -22.33 -36.41
CA THR A 212 34.75 -23.64 -36.80
C THR A 212 34.64 -23.74 -38.32
N SER A 213 35.66 -23.20 -38.98
CA SER A 213 36.10 -23.69 -40.29
C SER A 213 37.55 -24.11 -40.13
N LEU A 214 37.78 -25.43 -40.12
CA LEU A 214 38.99 -26.16 -40.51
C LEU A 214 38.85 -27.62 -40.01
N GLU A 215 38.22 -28.46 -40.82
CA GLU A 215 38.80 -29.67 -41.43
C GLU A 215 37.81 -30.28 -42.43
#